data_AF-A0A807N0Z8-F1
#
_entry.id   AF-A0A807N0Z8-F1
#
_cell.length_a   1.000
_cell.length_b   1.000
_cell.length_c   1.000
_cell.angle_alpha   90.00
_cell.angle_beta   90.00
_cell.angle_gamma   90.00
#
_symmetry.space_group_name_H-M   'P 1'
#
loop_
_entity.id
_entity.type
_entity.pdbx_description
1 polymer ?
#
loop_
_entity_poly.entity_id
_entity_poly.type
_entity_poly.pdbx_seq_one_letter_code
_entity_poly.pdbx_strand_id
1 'polypeptide(L)'
;MDIQVAFFRNMNLGQARSRSPRSAELLDAFTAAGATTAVNFQTNGTVIFTGDDPATLAESVVTRLTAVTGYADLVVVRSAAWLVDTVGHIDPGLTAGEFVLFDAPSLPDLVLPHVEPAATGELVVHALTRDHAVTSATGAGISAGPVLTRLIDVPVTCRGIPTMRRLVARLTTIAELQRTTQGSAGGPERPR
;
A
#
# COMPACT_ATOMS: atom_id res chain seq x y z
N MET A 1 7.70 1.66 17.82
CA MET A 1 7.16 2.30 16.61
C MET A 1 6.95 1.21 15.59
N ASP A 2 5.72 1.02 15.15
CA ASP A 2 5.37 -0.06 14.22
C ASP A 2 5.71 0.33 12.78
N ILE A 3 6.07 -0.66 11.96
CA ILE A 3 6.34 -0.46 10.54
C ILE A 3 5.01 -0.19 9.82
N GLN A 4 5.02 0.84 8.98
CA GLN A 4 3.88 1.30 8.20
C GLN A 4 4.23 1.27 6.71
N VAL A 5 3.20 1.20 5.87
CA VAL A 5 3.34 1.31 4.42
C VAL A 5 2.35 2.33 3.89
N ALA A 6 2.88 3.31 3.15
CA ALA A 6 2.09 4.29 2.42
C ALA A 6 1.99 3.88 0.94
N PHE A 7 0.77 3.93 0.41
CA PHE A 7 0.44 3.62 -0.97
C PHE A 7 -0.12 4.86 -1.67
N PHE A 8 0.73 5.52 -2.45
CA PHE A 8 0.35 6.67 -3.25
C PHE A 8 -0.39 6.22 -4.52
N ARG A 9 -1.50 6.88 -4.84
CA ARG A 9 -2.27 6.66 -6.07
C ARG A 9 -1.63 7.39 -7.24
N ASN A 10 -1.67 6.79 -8.43
CA ASN A 10 -1.14 7.39 -9.67
C ASN A 10 0.33 7.83 -9.62
N MET A 11 1.12 7.32 -8.67
CA MET A 11 2.52 7.68 -8.49
C MET A 11 3.44 6.61 -9.09
N ASN A 12 4.06 6.95 -10.21
CA ASN A 12 5.30 6.30 -10.67
C ASN A 12 6.45 7.28 -10.54
N LEU A 13 7.49 6.97 -9.77
CA LEU A 13 8.57 7.91 -9.43
C LEU A 13 9.21 8.53 -10.69
N GLY A 14 9.34 9.86 -10.70
CA GLY A 14 9.90 10.65 -11.80
C GLY A 14 8.99 10.79 -13.04
N GLN A 15 7.78 10.24 -13.00
CA GLN A 15 6.86 10.31 -14.14
C GLN A 15 6.18 11.69 -14.23
N ALA A 16 6.62 12.50 -15.20
CA ALA A 16 6.14 13.88 -15.37
C ALA A 16 4.62 14.01 -15.61
N ARG A 17 4.00 13.08 -16.36
CA ARG A 17 2.56 13.15 -16.70
C ARG A 17 1.64 13.14 -15.47
N SER A 18 2.09 12.52 -14.38
CA SER A 18 1.35 12.44 -13.11
C SER A 18 1.95 13.36 -12.04
N ARG A 19 2.88 14.25 -12.44
CA ARG A 19 3.62 15.14 -11.52
C ARG A 19 4.29 14.38 -10.38
N SER A 20 4.63 13.11 -10.61
CA SER A 20 5.20 12.27 -9.57
C SER A 20 6.56 12.80 -9.14
N PRO A 21 6.85 12.82 -7.83
CA PRO A 21 8.18 13.15 -7.36
C PRO A 21 9.21 12.10 -7.82
N ARG A 22 10.47 12.53 -7.86
CA ARG A 22 11.62 11.63 -7.89
C ARG A 22 11.75 10.92 -6.55
N SER A 23 12.51 9.83 -6.53
CA SER A 23 12.76 9.04 -5.31
C SER A 23 13.27 9.90 -4.16
N ALA A 24 14.22 10.81 -4.41
CA ALA A 24 14.78 11.68 -3.38
C ALA A 24 13.72 12.63 -2.80
N GLU A 25 12.95 13.30 -3.66
CA GLU A 25 11.89 14.24 -3.25
C GLU A 25 10.82 13.55 -2.38
N LEU A 26 10.46 12.30 -2.70
CA LEU A 26 9.52 11.53 -1.88
C LEU A 26 10.10 11.22 -0.50
N LEU A 27 11.33 10.72 -0.43
CA LEU A 27 11.95 10.35 0.84
C LEU A 27 12.26 11.58 1.71
N ASP A 28 12.71 12.67 1.11
CA ASP A 28 12.93 13.95 1.80
C ASP A 28 11.62 14.47 2.39
N ALA A 29 10.49 14.31 1.69
CA ALA A 29 9.18 14.67 2.22
C ALA A 29 8.79 13.83 3.45
N PHE A 30 9.09 12.53 3.47
CA PHE A 30 8.89 11.67 4.65
C PHE A 30 9.77 12.11 5.82
N THR A 31 11.06 12.36 5.58
CA THR A 31 11.97 12.84 6.62
C THR A 31 11.50 14.19 7.18
N ALA A 32 11.08 15.12 6.31
CA ALA A 32 10.57 16.43 6.72
C ALA A 32 9.21 16.34 7.45
N ALA A 33 8.44 15.28 7.23
CA ALA A 33 7.20 14.98 7.95
C ALA A 33 7.42 14.29 9.30
N GLY A 34 8.68 13.98 9.66
CA GLY A 34 9.03 13.36 10.94
C GLY A 34 9.15 11.83 10.90
N ALA A 35 9.26 11.22 9.72
CA ALA A 35 9.53 9.79 9.64
C ALA A 35 10.94 9.47 10.17
N THR A 36 11.03 8.52 11.09
CA THR A 36 12.30 8.01 11.63
C THR A 36 13.05 7.21 10.58
N THR A 37 12.33 6.42 9.80
CA THR A 37 12.87 5.74 8.62
C THR A 37 11.86 5.81 7.48
N ALA A 38 12.33 5.90 6.24
CA ALA A 38 11.50 5.80 5.05
C ALA A 38 12.32 5.20 3.91
N VAL A 39 11.76 4.20 3.21
CA VAL A 39 12.38 3.58 2.04
C VAL A 39 11.34 3.28 0.98
N ASN A 40 11.71 3.50 -0.29
CA ASN A 40 10.85 3.13 -1.41
C ASN A 40 10.78 1.61 -1.55
N PHE A 41 9.58 1.12 -1.83
CA PHE A 41 9.33 -0.23 -2.31
C PHE A 41 8.94 -0.15 -3.79
N GLN A 42 9.92 -0.40 -4.67
CA GLN A 42 9.79 -0.21 -6.12
C GLN A 42 9.53 1.26 -6.50
N THR A 43 9.07 1.50 -7.74
CA THR A 43 8.83 2.85 -8.29
C THR A 43 7.36 3.26 -8.30
N ASN A 44 6.44 2.39 -7.85
CA ASN A 44 4.98 2.56 -7.95
C ASN A 44 4.37 3.34 -6.78
N GLY A 45 5.15 4.22 -6.14
CA GLY A 45 4.67 5.02 -5.01
C GLY A 45 4.26 4.17 -3.81
N THR A 46 5.04 3.13 -3.49
CA THR A 46 4.89 2.39 -2.23
C THR A 46 6.08 2.71 -1.35
N VAL A 47 5.85 3.14 -0.11
CA VAL A 47 6.92 3.52 0.83
C VAL A 47 6.73 2.78 2.14
N ILE A 48 7.78 2.13 2.62
CA ILE A 48 7.84 1.51 3.95
C ILE A 48 8.47 2.54 4.88
N PHE A 49 7.82 2.85 6.01
CA PHE A 49 8.28 3.88 6.92
C PHE A 49 7.98 3.57 8.39
N THR A 50 8.63 4.30 9.28
CA THR A 50 8.29 4.35 10.72
C THR A 50 8.18 5.80 11.16
N GLY A 51 7.23 6.09 12.04
CA GLY A 51 6.99 7.43 12.59
C GLY A 51 5.79 7.42 13.52
N ASP A 52 5.61 8.54 14.23
CA ASP A 52 4.42 8.77 15.04
C ASP A 52 3.27 9.26 14.15
N ASP A 53 2.04 8.91 14.54
CA ASP A 53 0.80 9.23 13.81
C ASP A 53 0.90 9.03 12.28
N PRO A 54 0.93 7.76 11.81
CA PRO A 54 1.23 7.43 10.41
C PRO A 54 0.31 8.07 9.37
N ALA A 55 -0.95 8.29 9.72
CA ALA A 55 -1.93 8.91 8.82
C ALA A 55 -1.63 10.39 8.61
N THR A 56 -1.51 11.15 9.72
CA THR A 56 -1.15 12.58 9.69
C THR A 56 0.22 12.80 9.03
N LEU A 57 1.18 11.90 9.28
CA LEU A 57 2.49 11.93 8.63
C LEU A 57 2.35 11.81 7.10
N ALA A 58 1.58 10.84 6.61
CA ALA A 58 1.38 10.65 5.17
C ALA A 58 0.64 11.83 4.51
N GLU A 59 -0.34 12.43 5.19
CA GLU A 59 -1.02 13.65 4.73
C GLU A 59 -0.06 14.86 4.63
N SER A 60 0.84 15.00 5.61
CA SER A 60 1.91 16.00 5.60
C SER A 60 2.87 15.79 4.42
N VAL A 61 3.19 14.53 4.09
CA VAL A 61 3.97 14.20 2.89
C VAL A 61 3.26 14.66 1.63
N VAL A 62 1.96 14.35 1.46
CA VAL A 62 1.20 14.79 0.28
C VAL A 62 1.21 16.32 0.16
N THR A 63 0.96 17.04 1.26
CA THR A 63 0.97 18.51 1.29
C THR A 63 2.31 19.08 0.80
N ARG A 64 3.42 18.49 1.23
CA ARG A 64 4.78 18.88 0.81
C ARG A 64 5.02 18.59 -0.67
N LEU A 65 4.63 17.41 -1.13
CA LEU A 65 4.76 17.03 -2.54
C LEU A 65 3.91 17.91 -3.46
N THR A 66 2.73 18.33 -3.01
CA THR A 66 1.90 19.30 -3.75
C THR A 66 2.66 20.61 -3.97
N ALA A 67 3.36 21.11 -2.95
CA ALA A 67 4.15 22.34 -3.08
C ALA A 67 5.37 22.19 -4.00
N VAL A 68 6.01 21.01 -4.03
CA VAL A 68 7.26 20.79 -4.77
C VAL A 68 7.02 20.38 -6.22
N THR A 69 6.08 19.47 -6.47
CA THR A 69 5.85 18.89 -7.81
C THR A 69 4.45 19.12 -8.34
N GLY A 70 3.51 19.53 -7.49
CA GLY A 70 2.09 19.61 -7.83
C GLY A 70 1.36 18.26 -7.77
N TYR A 71 1.97 17.23 -7.17
CA TYR A 71 1.30 15.96 -6.86
C TYR A 71 0.30 16.15 -5.72
N ALA A 72 -0.96 15.76 -5.92
CA ALA A 72 -2.05 15.98 -4.95
C ALA A 72 -3.10 14.85 -4.99
N ASP A 73 -2.66 13.60 -5.15
CA ASP A 73 -3.56 12.42 -5.19
C ASP A 73 -3.53 11.65 -3.85
N LEU A 74 -4.45 10.69 -3.72
CA LEU A 74 -4.65 9.86 -2.53
C LEU A 74 -3.37 9.16 -2.05
N VAL A 75 -3.22 9.08 -0.73
CA VAL A 75 -2.32 8.14 -0.05
C VAL A 75 -3.14 7.29 0.92
N VAL A 76 -2.94 5.97 0.89
CA VAL A 76 -3.52 5.03 1.87
C VAL A 76 -2.41 4.47 2.73
N VAL A 77 -2.61 4.40 4.05
CA VAL A 77 -1.62 3.86 5.00
C VAL A 77 -2.15 2.58 5.64
N ARG A 78 -1.29 1.56 5.71
CA ARG A 78 -1.55 0.31 6.44
C ARG A 78 -0.35 -0.12 7.26
N SER A 79 -0.60 -0.76 8.39
CA SER A 79 0.47 -1.35 9.18
C SER A 79 1.05 -2.58 8.49
N ALA A 80 2.34 -2.85 8.71
CA ALA A 80 2.99 -4.04 8.20
C ALA A 80 2.32 -5.32 8.72
N ALA A 81 1.89 -5.34 9.98
CA ALA A 81 1.19 -6.47 10.58
C ALA A 81 -0.13 -6.76 9.86
N TRP A 82 -0.94 -5.72 9.60
CA TRP A 82 -2.19 -5.87 8.85
C TRP A 82 -1.94 -6.36 7.43
N LEU A 83 -0.89 -5.87 6.76
CA LEU A 83 -0.55 -6.31 5.40
C LEU A 83 -0.11 -7.78 5.36
N VAL A 84 0.73 -8.20 6.30
CA VAL A 84 1.19 -9.59 6.40
C VAL A 84 0.01 -10.54 6.61
N ASP A 85 -0.88 -10.19 7.54
CA ASP A 85 -2.09 -10.97 7.84
C ASP A 85 -3.04 -11.01 6.64
N THR A 86 -3.44 -9.84 6.12
CA THR A 86 -4.46 -9.72 5.07
C THR A 86 -4.00 -10.36 3.76
N VAL A 87 -2.77 -10.09 3.31
CA VAL A 87 -2.24 -10.68 2.07
C VAL A 87 -1.94 -12.17 2.25
N GLY A 88 -1.65 -12.62 3.48
CA GLY A 88 -1.46 -14.03 3.81
C GLY A 88 -2.71 -14.89 3.62
N HIS A 89 -3.90 -14.28 3.69
CA HIS A 89 -5.19 -14.94 3.45
C HIS A 89 -5.62 -14.97 1.99
N ILE A 90 -4.87 -14.34 1.07
CA ILE A 90 -5.17 -14.42 -0.37
C ILE A 90 -4.86 -15.83 -0.88
N ASP A 91 -5.81 -16.41 -1.61
CA ASP A 91 -5.63 -17.72 -2.26
C ASP A 91 -4.25 -17.81 -2.96
N PRO A 92 -3.38 -18.76 -2.56
CA PRO A 92 -2.08 -18.98 -3.20
C PRO A 92 -2.18 -19.19 -4.71
N GLY A 93 -3.27 -19.80 -5.20
CA GLY A 93 -3.57 -20.06 -6.61
C GLY A 93 -3.90 -18.80 -7.41
N LEU A 94 -4.27 -17.70 -6.76
CA LEU A 94 -4.51 -16.41 -7.41
C LEU A 94 -3.18 -15.75 -7.78
N THR A 95 -2.66 -16.09 -8.96
CA THR A 95 -1.35 -15.66 -9.45
C THR A 95 -1.39 -14.32 -10.21
N ALA A 96 -2.54 -13.99 -10.78
CA ALA A 96 -2.78 -12.75 -11.52
C ALA A 96 -4.00 -12.02 -10.94
N GLY A 97 -3.84 -10.74 -10.65
CA GLY A 97 -4.88 -9.93 -10.04
C GLY A 97 -4.35 -8.68 -9.36
N GLU A 98 -5.25 -7.89 -8.80
CA GLU A 98 -4.94 -6.67 -8.09
C GLU A 98 -5.47 -6.73 -6.65
N PHE A 99 -4.61 -6.32 -5.73
CA PHE A 99 -4.97 -5.92 -4.38
C PHE A 99 -5.27 -4.43 -4.41
N VAL A 100 -6.49 -4.06 -4.04
CA VAL A 100 -6.99 -2.69 -4.11
C VAL A 100 -7.11 -2.16 -2.69
N LEU A 101 -6.56 -0.97 -2.43
CA LEU A 101 -6.53 -0.32 -1.13
C LEU A 101 -7.34 0.98 -1.18
N PHE A 102 -8.12 1.22 -0.14
CA PHE A 102 -9.00 2.39 0.01
C PHE A 102 -9.49 2.49 1.45
N ASP A 103 -10.11 3.61 1.83
CA ASP A 103 -10.78 3.78 3.12
C ASP A 103 -12.25 4.13 2.86
N ALA A 104 -13.13 3.13 2.88
CA ALA A 104 -14.56 3.30 2.58
C ALA A 104 -15.39 3.39 3.88
N PRO A 105 -16.26 4.41 4.03
CA PRO A 105 -17.12 4.53 5.21
C PRO A 105 -18.19 3.43 5.26
N SER A 106 -18.59 2.92 4.10
CA SER A 106 -19.59 1.88 3.89
C SER A 106 -19.25 1.07 2.65
N LEU A 107 -19.82 -0.11 2.54
CA LEU A 107 -19.73 -0.95 1.34
C LEU A 107 -21.11 -1.13 0.71
N PRO A 108 -21.19 -1.28 -0.61
CA PRO A 108 -22.40 -1.80 -1.24
C PRO A 108 -22.67 -3.24 -0.79
N ASP A 109 -23.94 -3.63 -0.82
CA ASP A 109 -24.32 -5.02 -0.65
C ASP A 109 -24.04 -5.78 -1.95
N LEU A 110 -22.98 -6.60 -1.95
CA LEU A 110 -22.50 -7.36 -3.11
C LEU A 110 -22.36 -8.83 -2.75
N VAL A 111 -22.91 -9.69 -3.59
CA VAL A 111 -22.66 -11.14 -3.51
C VAL A 111 -21.27 -11.43 -4.08
N LEU A 112 -20.42 -12.10 -3.29
CA LEU A 112 -19.06 -12.44 -3.68
C LEU A 112 -18.94 -13.94 -4.06
N PRO A 113 -18.14 -14.27 -5.10
CA PRO A 113 -17.42 -13.34 -5.97
C PRO A 113 -18.35 -12.54 -6.89
N HIS A 114 -18.12 -11.23 -7.00
CA HIS A 114 -18.89 -10.35 -7.90
C HIS A 114 -18.18 -10.27 -9.25
N VAL A 115 -18.94 -10.35 -10.34
CA VAL A 115 -18.40 -10.28 -11.70
C VAL A 115 -18.87 -8.99 -12.37
N GLU A 116 -17.91 -8.17 -12.79
CA GLU A 116 -18.16 -6.98 -13.60
C GLU A 116 -17.73 -7.25 -15.06
N PRO A 117 -18.66 -7.26 -16.02
CA PRO A 117 -18.34 -7.39 -17.44
C PRO A 117 -17.50 -6.21 -17.94
N ALA A 118 -16.53 -6.50 -18.82
CA ALA A 118 -15.74 -5.50 -19.53
C ALA A 118 -15.67 -5.85 -21.03
N ALA A 119 -15.24 -4.88 -21.86
CA ALA A 119 -15.19 -5.06 -23.31
C ALA A 119 -14.27 -6.22 -23.76
N THR A 120 -13.23 -6.52 -22.98
CA THR A 120 -12.19 -7.52 -23.33
C THR A 120 -12.22 -8.77 -22.45
N GLY A 121 -13.20 -8.90 -21.55
CA GLY A 121 -13.29 -9.99 -20.59
C GLY A 121 -14.09 -9.60 -19.35
N GLU A 122 -13.71 -10.11 -18.19
CA GLU A 122 -14.42 -9.89 -16.93
C GLU A 122 -13.44 -9.47 -15.84
N LEU A 123 -13.89 -8.58 -14.95
CA LEU A 123 -13.26 -8.34 -13.66
C LEU A 123 -14.03 -9.13 -12.61
N VAL A 124 -13.33 -9.95 -11.83
CA VAL A 124 -13.89 -10.70 -10.71
C VAL A 124 -13.39 -10.09 -9.41
N VAL A 125 -14.32 -9.72 -8.52
CA VAL A 125 -14.04 -9.28 -7.14
C VAL A 125 -14.24 -10.47 -6.21
N HIS A 126 -13.13 -11.01 -5.69
CA HIS A 126 -13.13 -12.19 -4.82
C HIS A 126 -13.41 -11.84 -3.37
N ALA A 127 -12.88 -10.71 -2.91
CA ALA A 127 -13.04 -10.21 -1.56
C ALA A 127 -13.26 -8.70 -1.59
N LEU A 128 -14.12 -8.20 -0.70
CA LEU A 128 -14.40 -6.79 -0.52
C LEU A 128 -14.66 -6.49 0.97
N THR A 129 -13.85 -5.61 1.54
CA THR A 129 -13.99 -5.08 2.90
C THR A 129 -13.89 -3.55 2.84
N ARG A 130 -14.00 -2.86 3.99
CA ARG A 130 -13.94 -1.39 4.05
C ARG A 130 -12.56 -0.81 3.76
N ASP A 131 -11.53 -1.65 3.82
CA ASP A 131 -10.14 -1.25 3.74
C ASP A 131 -9.39 -1.81 2.52
N HIS A 132 -9.94 -2.85 1.86
CA HIS A 132 -9.36 -3.42 0.66
C HIS A 132 -10.33 -4.26 -0.17
N ALA A 133 -9.88 -4.64 -1.37
CA ALA A 133 -10.49 -5.67 -2.19
C ALA A 133 -9.42 -6.53 -2.88
N VAL A 134 -9.79 -7.74 -3.26
CA VAL A 134 -8.95 -8.66 -4.05
C VAL A 134 -9.67 -8.98 -5.34
N THR A 135 -8.99 -8.77 -6.47
CA THR A 135 -9.60 -8.90 -7.79
C THR A 135 -8.73 -9.69 -8.77
N SER A 136 -9.35 -10.23 -9.81
CA SER A 136 -8.66 -10.75 -11.00
C SER A 136 -9.37 -10.32 -12.27
N ALA A 137 -8.70 -10.41 -13.40
CA ALA A 137 -9.29 -10.16 -14.71
C ALA A 137 -8.95 -11.28 -15.70
N THR A 138 -9.90 -11.63 -16.56
CA THR A 138 -9.71 -12.60 -17.66
C THR A 138 -9.24 -11.94 -18.95
N GLY A 139 -9.53 -10.64 -19.11
CA GLY A 139 -9.21 -9.85 -20.30
C GLY A 139 -8.01 -8.92 -20.14
N ALA A 140 -7.34 -8.60 -21.25
CA ALA A 140 -6.27 -7.62 -21.27
C ALA A 140 -6.80 -6.19 -21.09
N GLY A 141 -6.06 -5.35 -20.37
CA GLY A 141 -6.37 -3.92 -20.18
C GLY A 141 -7.47 -3.62 -19.17
N ILE A 142 -8.00 -4.63 -18.47
CA ILE A 142 -8.98 -4.45 -17.39
C ILE A 142 -8.23 -4.09 -16.11
N SER A 143 -8.59 -2.97 -15.50
CA SER A 143 -8.08 -2.55 -14.19
C SER A 143 -9.23 -2.43 -13.19
N ALA A 144 -9.01 -2.93 -11.98
CA ALA A 144 -9.95 -2.85 -10.88
C ALA A 144 -10.17 -1.41 -10.41
N GLY A 145 -9.20 -0.52 -10.59
CA GLY A 145 -9.23 0.84 -10.05
C GLY A 145 -10.49 1.63 -10.42
N PRO A 146 -10.77 1.85 -11.73
CA PRO A 146 -11.97 2.55 -12.18
C PRO A 146 -13.28 1.86 -11.78
N VAL A 147 -13.31 0.52 -11.84
CA VAL A 147 -14.50 -0.27 -11.50
C VAL A 147 -14.82 -0.12 -10.01
N LEU A 148 -13.84 -0.37 -9.15
CA LEU A 148 -14.05 -0.28 -7.71
C LEU A 148 -14.33 1.14 -7.27
N THR A 149 -13.63 2.15 -7.80
CA THR A 149 -13.92 3.56 -7.49
C THR A 149 -15.40 3.89 -7.73
N ARG A 150 -16.00 3.37 -8.82
CA ARG A 150 -17.43 3.54 -9.11
C ARG A 150 -18.33 2.72 -8.18
N LEU A 151 -17.95 1.49 -7.86
CA LEU A 151 -18.77 0.59 -7.02
C LEU A 151 -18.82 1.03 -5.55
N ILE A 152 -17.71 1.54 -5.02
CA ILE A 152 -17.58 1.88 -3.58
C ILE A 152 -17.65 3.39 -3.31
N ASP A 153 -17.68 4.21 -4.36
CA ASP A 153 -17.76 5.68 -4.31
C ASP A 153 -16.64 6.35 -3.50
N VAL A 154 -15.44 5.75 -3.48
CA VAL A 154 -14.23 6.37 -2.95
C VAL A 154 -13.03 6.15 -3.87
N PRO A 155 -12.05 7.07 -3.90
CA PRO A 155 -10.78 6.85 -4.59
C PRO A 155 -10.06 5.58 -4.10
N VAL A 156 -9.47 4.83 -5.03
CA VAL A 156 -8.71 3.60 -4.72
C VAL A 156 -7.31 3.61 -5.30
N THR A 157 -6.41 2.83 -4.71
CA THR A 157 -5.06 2.57 -5.26
C THR A 157 -4.83 1.06 -5.41
N CYS A 158 -4.29 0.65 -6.56
CA CYS A 158 -4.16 -0.77 -6.92
C CYS A 158 -2.69 -1.19 -6.91
N ARG A 159 -2.43 -2.43 -6.47
CA ARG A 159 -1.13 -3.09 -6.59
C ARG A 159 -1.36 -4.50 -7.09
N GLY A 160 -0.56 -4.97 -8.05
CA GLY A 160 -0.64 -6.37 -8.48
C GLY A 160 -0.39 -7.33 -7.31
N ILE A 161 -1.12 -8.45 -7.24
CA ILE A 161 -0.94 -9.47 -6.21
C ILE A 161 0.52 -9.93 -6.08
N PRO A 162 1.29 -10.16 -7.18
CA PRO A 162 2.71 -10.47 -7.08
C PRO A 162 3.54 -9.39 -6.39
N THR A 163 3.17 -8.12 -6.56
CA THR A 163 3.81 -6.98 -5.89
C THR A 163 3.52 -6.99 -4.40
N MET A 164 2.28 -7.25 -3.99
CA MET A 164 1.91 -7.34 -2.58
C MET A 164 2.58 -8.52 -1.88
N ARG A 165 2.69 -9.68 -2.55
CA ARG A 165 3.43 -10.84 -2.01
C ARG A 165 4.92 -10.51 -1.78
N ARG A 166 5.57 -9.82 -2.73
CA ARG A 166 6.95 -9.34 -2.53
C ARG A 166 7.07 -8.31 -1.41
N LEU A 167 6.07 -7.43 -1.26
CA LEU A 167 6.04 -6.44 -0.18
C LEU A 167 5.98 -7.15 1.17
N VAL A 168 5.06 -8.09 1.34
CA VAL A 168 4.92 -8.87 2.58
C VAL A 168 6.19 -9.65 2.91
N ALA A 169 6.79 -10.32 1.93
CA ALA A 169 8.07 -10.99 2.13
C ALA A 169 9.15 -10.03 2.65
N ARG A 170 9.21 -8.81 2.09
CA ARG A 170 10.15 -7.76 2.55
C ARG A 170 9.83 -7.28 3.97
N LEU A 171 8.56 -7.08 4.31
CA LEU A 171 8.13 -6.64 5.64
C LEU A 171 8.46 -7.68 6.72
N THR A 172 8.24 -8.96 6.44
CA THR A 172 8.60 -10.06 7.34
C THR A 172 10.09 -10.05 7.66
N THR A 173 10.95 -9.92 6.65
CA THR A 173 12.41 -9.81 6.85
C THR A 173 12.79 -8.60 7.70
N ILE A 174 12.19 -7.43 7.46
CA ILE A 174 12.49 -6.23 8.26
C ILE A 174 12.08 -6.44 9.73
N ALA A 175 10.90 -7.01 9.98
CA ALA A 175 10.42 -7.28 11.33
C ALA A 175 11.30 -8.30 12.08
N GLU A 176 11.80 -9.32 11.39
CA GLU A 176 12.75 -10.29 11.96
C GLU A 176 14.06 -9.63 12.38
N LEU A 177 14.65 -8.81 11.50
CA LEU A 177 15.89 -8.09 11.80
C LEU A 177 15.74 -7.16 13.01
N GLN A 178 14.62 -6.44 13.11
CA GLN A 178 14.34 -5.57 14.25
C GLN A 178 14.24 -6.35 15.58
N ARG A 179 13.64 -7.54 15.57
CA ARG A 179 13.57 -8.41 16.77
C ARG A 179 14.95 -8.89 17.20
N THR A 180 15.80 -9.30 16.26
CA THR A 180 17.18 -9.74 16.58
C THR A 180 18.00 -8.60 17.18
N THR A 181 17.91 -7.38 16.64
CA THR A 181 18.64 -6.22 17.17
C THR A 181 18.16 -5.80 18.56
N GLN A 182 16.86 -5.90 18.85
CA GLN A 182 16.31 -5.58 20.18
C GLN A 182 16.64 -6.66 21.22
N GLY A 183 16.68 -7.93 20.83
CA GLY A 183 17.01 -9.05 21.74
C GLY A 183 18.48 -9.09 22.20
N SER A 184 19.41 -8.53 21.42
CA SER A 184 20.84 -8.50 21.77
C SER A 184 21.24 -7.35 22.73
N ALA A 185 20.35 -6.40 23.03
CA ALA A 185 20.63 -5.29 23.95
C ALA A 185 20.44 -5.65 25.45
N GLY A 186 19.93 -6.84 25.75
CA GLY A 186 19.82 -7.38 27.12
C GLY A 186 21.02 -8.25 27.50
N GLY A 187 22.18 -7.64 27.72
CA GLY A 187 23.38 -8.34 28.22
C GLY A 187 23.31 -8.64 29.73
N PRO A 188 24.01 -9.68 30.22
CA PRO A 188 23.72 -10.35 31.48
C PRO A 188 24.10 -9.52 32.70
N GLU A 189 23.20 -9.50 33.68
CA GLU A 189 23.46 -9.08 35.05
C GLU A 189 24.62 -9.93 35.61
N ARG A 190 25.78 -9.31 35.85
CA ARG A 190 26.91 -9.99 36.47
C ARG A 190 26.56 -10.28 37.93
N PRO A 191 26.59 -11.55 38.40
CA PRO A 191 26.54 -11.81 39.82
C PRO A 191 27.82 -11.29 40.49
N ARG A 192 27.63 -10.66 41.65
CA ARG A 192 28.71 -10.16 42.52
C ARG A 192 29.44 -11.30 43.22
#